data_AF-A0A845Z6J8-F1
#
_entry.id   AF-A0A845Z6J8-F1
#
_cell.length_a   1.000
_cell.length_b   1.000
_cell.length_c   1.000
_cell.angle_alpha   90.00
_cell.angle_beta   90.00
_cell.angle_gamma   90.00
#
_symmetry.space_group_name_H-M   'P 1'
#
loop_
_entity.id
_entity.type
_entity.pdbx_description
1 polymer ?
#
loop_
_entity_poly.entity_id
_entity_poly.type
_entity_poly.pdbx_seq_one_letter_code
_entity_poly.pdbx_strand_id
1 'polypeptide(L)'
;MLAELYRNSHVGLVFMLTPHPSYQPLEYMASGCATVSNANLGTSWLFKHEQNSLLSSILPDDVAANIIRLLENDRLREQIIKGGLETTKKMDWKFAFDRIKEFIINPDSKDTKNYTIPNPEKISINPSDEFIKILRKGNFDYLDFGCSKGNSLNWSKRLFGGKQGLGIDIDPKKVAQAQTAGHNAVVFDIKNIPETKLVRFTVISHLLQYLPNENDVKTFVQKACQISTDFVFIKQPYFDADGYLFQNGLKLFFSDWTKQPNQMTTLSLFQLMRELKNEGLLHEFSIHGKKPILSSDDKHLQSINAPIDQHHFDPSKHSPKTQGLKFEFPVFYETVVMISMSGVSHYKHFKKFPTDATFFESWSVD
;
A
#
# COMPACT_ATOMS: atom_id res chain seq x y z
N MET A 1 -42.53 -16.51 -5.90
CA MET A 1 -41.48 -17.55 -5.74
C MET A 1 -40.10 -16.94 -5.47
N LEU A 2 -39.47 -16.19 -6.39
CA LEU A 2 -38.09 -15.67 -6.17
C LEU A 2 -37.98 -14.58 -5.08
N ALA A 3 -38.85 -13.57 -5.11
CA ALA A 3 -38.83 -12.52 -4.08
C ALA A 3 -39.16 -13.05 -2.66
N GLU A 4 -39.90 -14.14 -2.58
CA GLU A 4 -40.21 -14.81 -1.32
C GLU A 4 -39.01 -15.59 -0.79
N LEU A 5 -38.25 -16.27 -1.67
CA LEU A 5 -36.96 -16.87 -1.32
C LEU A 5 -36.02 -15.81 -0.73
N TYR A 6 -35.93 -14.63 -1.35
CA TYR A 6 -35.06 -13.56 -0.87
C TYR A 6 -35.52 -12.98 0.46
N ARG A 7 -36.83 -12.77 0.66
CA ARG A 7 -37.39 -12.34 1.96
C ARG A 7 -37.14 -13.35 3.09
N ASN A 8 -37.02 -14.63 2.76
CA ASN A 8 -36.72 -15.69 3.72
C ASN A 8 -35.21 -15.97 3.86
N SER A 9 -34.35 -15.25 3.14
CA SER A 9 -32.89 -15.39 3.20
C SER A 9 -32.27 -14.30 4.07
N HIS A 10 -31.31 -14.67 4.92
CA HIS A 10 -30.60 -13.70 5.77
C HIS A 10 -29.53 -12.91 4.99
N VAL A 11 -28.85 -13.58 4.05
CA VAL A 11 -27.72 -13.03 3.29
C VAL A 11 -27.84 -13.42 1.83
N GLY A 12 -27.70 -12.44 0.94
CA GLY A 12 -27.61 -12.61 -0.51
C GLY A 12 -26.17 -12.36 -0.96
N LEU A 13 -25.56 -13.34 -1.62
CA LEU A 13 -24.20 -13.23 -2.17
C LEU A 13 -24.30 -13.03 -3.69
N VAL A 14 -23.68 -11.98 -4.20
CA VAL A 14 -23.66 -11.70 -5.65
C VAL A 14 -22.33 -11.10 -6.07
N PHE A 15 -21.65 -11.76 -7.00
CA PHE A 15 -20.38 -11.27 -7.55
C PHE A 15 -20.56 -10.82 -8.99
N MET A 16 -20.08 -9.63 -9.30
CA MET A 16 -20.04 -9.07 -10.64
C MET A 16 -18.58 -8.75 -10.94
N LEU A 17 -17.97 -9.56 -11.80
CA LEU A 17 -16.57 -9.42 -12.22
C LEU A 17 -16.40 -8.54 -13.46
N THR A 18 -17.52 -8.15 -14.09
CA THR A 18 -17.56 -7.23 -15.23
C THR A 18 -18.29 -5.94 -14.83
N PRO A 19 -18.16 -4.85 -15.61
CA PRO A 19 -18.89 -3.61 -15.32
C PRO A 19 -20.42 -3.70 -15.44
N HIS A 20 -20.96 -4.86 -15.83
CA HIS A 20 -22.39 -5.07 -16.01
C HIS A 20 -23.10 -5.24 -14.66
N PRO A 21 -24.06 -4.35 -14.30
CA PRO A 21 -24.86 -4.54 -13.12
C PRO A 21 -25.91 -5.63 -13.39
N SER A 22 -25.81 -6.75 -12.66
CA SER A 22 -26.91 -7.70 -12.53
C SER A 22 -28.10 -7.02 -11.84
N TYR A 23 -29.32 -7.50 -12.10
CA TYR A 23 -30.53 -7.08 -11.37
C TYR A 23 -30.63 -7.73 -9.99
N GLN A 24 -29.96 -8.86 -9.78
CA GLN A 24 -29.99 -9.64 -8.56
C GLN A 24 -29.67 -8.84 -7.26
N PRO A 25 -28.69 -7.92 -7.24
CA PRO A 25 -28.47 -7.07 -6.07
C PRO A 25 -29.65 -6.15 -5.74
N LEU A 26 -30.33 -5.61 -6.75
CA LEU A 26 -31.52 -4.78 -6.55
C LEU A 26 -32.66 -5.62 -5.97
N GLU A 27 -32.83 -6.85 -6.44
CA GLU A 27 -33.83 -7.79 -5.94
C GLU A 27 -33.56 -8.19 -4.49
N TYR A 28 -32.31 -8.44 -4.12
CA TYR A 28 -31.90 -8.69 -2.73
C TYR A 28 -32.25 -7.50 -1.83
N MET A 29 -31.80 -6.31 -2.21
CA MET A 29 -32.03 -5.09 -1.45
C MET A 29 -33.52 -4.77 -1.30
N ALA A 30 -34.30 -4.87 -2.38
CA ALA A 30 -35.74 -4.63 -2.37
C ALA A 30 -36.53 -5.68 -1.56
N SER A 31 -35.98 -6.89 -1.43
CA SER A 31 -36.57 -7.97 -0.63
C SER A 31 -36.13 -7.96 0.83
N GLY A 32 -35.30 -7.00 1.26
CA GLY A 32 -34.79 -6.94 2.62
C GLY A 32 -33.76 -8.03 2.95
N CYS A 33 -33.02 -8.53 1.95
CA CYS A 33 -31.94 -9.49 2.11
C CYS A 33 -30.59 -8.76 2.22
N ALA A 34 -29.81 -9.03 3.28
CA ALA A 34 -28.53 -8.34 3.48
C ALA A 34 -27.53 -8.77 2.40
N THR A 35 -26.96 -7.80 1.67
CA THR A 35 -26.21 -8.11 0.45
C THR A 35 -24.70 -8.11 0.68
N VAL A 36 -24.02 -9.17 0.26
CA VAL A 36 -22.55 -9.26 0.14
C VAL A 36 -22.17 -9.27 -1.34
N SER A 37 -21.21 -8.44 -1.72
CA SER A 37 -20.72 -8.37 -3.10
C SER A 37 -19.23 -8.06 -3.18
N ASN A 38 -18.61 -8.27 -4.34
CA ASN A 38 -17.23 -7.87 -4.56
C ASN A 38 -17.12 -6.36 -4.83
N ALA A 39 -16.01 -5.74 -4.44
CA ALA A 39 -15.71 -4.38 -4.88
C ALA A 39 -15.52 -4.35 -6.40
N ASN A 40 -16.31 -3.51 -7.09
CA ASN A 40 -16.24 -3.31 -8.53
C ASN A 40 -16.60 -1.85 -8.87
N LEU A 41 -15.76 -1.20 -9.66
CA LEU A 41 -15.94 0.19 -10.07
C LEU A 41 -17.26 0.41 -10.83
N GLY A 42 -17.64 -0.52 -11.70
CA GLY A 42 -18.86 -0.44 -12.52
C GLY A 42 -20.16 -0.52 -11.72
N THR A 43 -20.11 -1.04 -10.48
CA THR A 43 -21.27 -1.16 -9.58
C THR A 43 -21.16 -0.27 -8.34
N SER A 44 -20.13 0.59 -8.29
CA SER A 44 -19.89 1.55 -7.19
C SER A 44 -21.00 2.58 -7.02
N TRP A 45 -21.82 2.82 -8.05
CA TRP A 45 -23.02 3.64 -7.97
C TRP A 45 -24.12 2.99 -7.10
N LEU A 46 -24.15 1.66 -7.02
CA LEU A 46 -25.14 0.88 -6.29
C LEU A 46 -24.64 0.48 -4.89
N PHE A 47 -23.45 -0.13 -4.79
CA PHE A 47 -22.96 -0.67 -3.52
C PHE A 47 -22.15 0.34 -2.71
N LYS A 48 -22.50 0.44 -1.42
CA LYS A 48 -21.83 1.24 -0.42
C LYS A 48 -21.52 0.35 0.79
N HIS A 49 -20.22 0.05 0.98
CA HIS A 49 -19.73 -0.81 2.06
C HIS A 49 -20.22 -0.30 3.42
N GLU A 50 -20.72 -1.22 4.25
CA GLU A 50 -21.31 -0.97 5.58
C GLU A 50 -22.54 -0.05 5.60
N GLN A 51 -23.06 0.35 4.45
CA GLN A 51 -24.26 1.19 4.34
C GLN A 51 -25.44 0.40 3.79
N ASN A 52 -25.29 -0.20 2.61
CA ASN A 52 -26.34 -1.01 1.97
C ASN A 52 -25.86 -2.41 1.54
N SER A 53 -24.57 -2.70 1.74
CA SER A 53 -23.93 -3.97 1.41
C SER A 53 -22.63 -4.13 2.20
N LEU A 54 -22.12 -5.36 2.31
CA LEU A 54 -20.72 -5.59 2.66
C LEU A 54 -19.93 -5.91 1.39
N LEU A 55 -19.01 -5.00 1.04
CA LEU A 55 -18.03 -5.24 -0.01
C LEU A 55 -16.91 -6.15 0.49
N SER A 56 -16.67 -7.22 -0.25
CA SER A 56 -15.64 -8.23 0.00
C SER A 56 -14.57 -8.19 -1.09
N SER A 57 -13.37 -8.69 -0.75
CA SER A 57 -12.46 -9.18 -1.79
C SER A 57 -13.04 -10.45 -2.43
N ILE A 58 -12.45 -10.91 -3.52
CA ILE A 58 -12.84 -12.17 -4.17
C ILE A 58 -12.25 -13.41 -3.50
N LEU A 59 -11.49 -13.24 -2.41
CA LEU A 59 -10.90 -14.35 -1.67
C LEU A 59 -11.98 -15.05 -0.82
N PRO A 60 -12.02 -16.40 -0.81
CA PRO A 60 -13.03 -17.15 -0.07
C PRO A 60 -13.11 -16.79 1.42
N ASP A 61 -11.98 -16.54 2.08
CA ASP A 61 -11.92 -16.23 3.51
C ASP A 61 -12.59 -14.88 3.84
N ASP A 62 -12.37 -13.86 3.00
CA ASP A 62 -13.00 -12.54 3.18
C ASP A 62 -14.51 -12.60 2.94
N VAL A 63 -14.94 -13.43 1.98
CA VAL A 63 -16.36 -13.66 1.69
C VAL A 63 -17.02 -14.36 2.86
N ALA A 64 -16.40 -15.45 3.35
CA ALA A 64 -16.88 -16.18 4.50
C ALA A 64 -16.94 -15.28 5.74
N ALA A 65 -15.92 -14.48 6.00
CA ALA A 65 -15.88 -13.54 7.12
C ALA A 65 -17.04 -12.54 7.05
N ASN A 66 -17.33 -11.96 5.88
CA ASN A 66 -18.44 -11.03 5.72
C ASN A 66 -19.83 -11.70 5.88
N ILE A 67 -19.99 -12.93 5.38
CA ILE A 67 -21.22 -13.70 5.58
C ILE A 67 -21.43 -14.00 7.07
N ILE A 68 -20.40 -14.54 7.74
CA ILE A 68 -20.42 -14.83 9.18
C ILE A 68 -20.75 -13.57 9.96
N ARG A 69 -20.11 -12.44 9.63
CA ARG A 69 -20.36 -11.15 10.28
C ARG A 69 -21.83 -10.71 10.18
N LEU A 70 -22.51 -10.95 9.07
CA LEU A 70 -23.94 -10.66 8.94
C LEU A 70 -24.83 -11.68 9.67
N LEU A 71 -24.41 -12.93 9.77
CA LEU A 71 -25.15 -13.96 10.51
C LEU A 71 -25.04 -13.77 12.03
N GLU A 72 -23.88 -13.34 12.53
CA GLU A 72 -23.61 -13.19 13.98
C GLU A 72 -23.94 -11.81 14.54
N ASN A 73 -24.08 -10.78 13.67
CA ASN A 73 -24.36 -9.41 14.10
C ASN A 73 -25.71 -8.91 13.54
N ASP A 74 -26.78 -9.17 14.29
CA ASP A 74 -28.15 -8.79 13.93
C ASP A 74 -28.29 -7.29 13.66
N ARG A 75 -27.68 -6.46 14.52
CA ARG A 75 -27.73 -4.99 14.37
C ARG A 75 -27.10 -4.54 13.05
N LEU A 76 -25.96 -5.10 12.69
CA LEU A 76 -25.31 -4.80 11.41
C LEU A 76 -26.18 -5.29 10.25
N ARG A 77 -26.72 -6.51 10.35
CA ARG A 77 -27.60 -7.06 9.31
C ARG A 77 -28.82 -6.18 9.08
N GLU A 78 -29.49 -5.74 10.14
CA GLU A 78 -30.63 -4.80 10.08
C GLU A 78 -30.24 -3.46 9.45
N GLN A 79 -29.07 -2.92 9.77
CA GLN A 79 -28.55 -1.70 9.15
C GLN A 79 -28.37 -1.86 7.64
N ILE A 80 -27.72 -2.96 7.21
CA ILE A 80 -27.51 -3.25 5.78
C ILE A 80 -28.83 -3.43 5.05
N ILE A 81 -29.78 -4.15 5.65
CA ILE A 81 -31.14 -4.35 5.10
C ILE A 81 -31.83 -3.01 4.92
N LYS A 82 -31.81 -2.15 5.94
CA LYS A 82 -32.41 -0.81 5.88
C LYS A 82 -31.79 0.03 4.77
N GLY A 83 -30.47 0.05 4.66
CA GLY A 83 -29.77 0.78 3.61
C GLY A 83 -30.09 0.26 2.21
N GLY A 84 -30.24 -1.05 2.05
CA GLY A 84 -30.68 -1.69 0.81
C GLY A 84 -32.09 -1.23 0.40
N LEU A 85 -33.05 -1.33 1.31
CA LEU A 85 -34.44 -0.89 1.09
C LEU A 85 -34.53 0.60 0.76
N GLU A 86 -33.78 1.45 1.46
CA GLU A 86 -33.73 2.89 1.20
C GLU A 86 -33.10 3.22 -0.17
N THR A 87 -32.15 2.40 -0.62
CA THR A 87 -31.50 2.55 -1.93
C THR A 87 -32.49 2.23 -3.05
N THR A 88 -33.15 1.07 -2.98
CA THR A 88 -34.06 0.61 -4.04
C THR A 88 -35.38 1.35 -4.06
N LYS A 89 -35.87 1.85 -2.92
CA LYS A 89 -37.08 2.70 -2.86
C LYS A 89 -36.98 3.96 -3.72
N LYS A 90 -35.76 4.47 -3.95
CA LYS A 90 -35.52 5.65 -4.81
C LYS A 90 -35.49 5.32 -6.31
N MET A 91 -35.50 4.04 -6.66
CA MET A 91 -35.36 3.54 -8.04
C MET A 91 -36.69 2.96 -8.52
N ASP A 92 -37.74 3.77 -8.50
CA ASP A 92 -39.06 3.36 -8.97
C ASP A 92 -39.22 3.54 -10.49
N TRP A 93 -40.33 3.00 -11.03
CA TRP A 93 -40.64 3.13 -12.46
C TRP A 93 -40.77 4.57 -12.90
N LYS A 94 -41.30 5.45 -12.04
CA LYS A 94 -41.47 6.86 -12.38
C LYS A 94 -40.10 7.51 -12.60
N PHE A 95 -39.16 7.30 -11.69
CA PHE A 95 -37.78 7.77 -11.81
C PHE A 95 -37.13 7.26 -13.11
N ALA A 96 -37.27 5.97 -13.42
CA ALA A 96 -36.71 5.39 -14.64
C ALA A 96 -37.31 6.01 -15.92
N PHE A 97 -38.65 6.13 -15.98
CA PHE A 97 -39.32 6.71 -17.14
C PHE A 97 -39.05 8.20 -17.31
N ASP A 98 -38.96 8.96 -16.22
CA ASP A 98 -38.60 10.38 -16.27
C ASP A 98 -37.21 10.56 -16.90
N ARG A 99 -36.24 9.71 -16.55
CA ARG A 99 -34.89 9.72 -17.15
C ARG A 99 -34.86 9.35 -18.63
N ILE A 100 -35.61 8.32 -19.02
CA ILE A 100 -35.72 7.94 -20.44
C ILE A 100 -36.38 9.07 -21.23
N LYS A 101 -37.45 9.67 -20.70
CA LYS A 101 -38.15 10.79 -21.33
C LYS A 101 -37.22 12.00 -21.51
N GLU A 102 -36.45 12.34 -20.48
CA GLU A 102 -35.43 13.40 -20.54
C GLU A 102 -34.40 13.14 -21.65
N PHE A 103 -33.90 11.90 -21.73
CA PHE A 103 -32.97 11.49 -22.79
C PHE A 103 -33.56 11.60 -24.20
N ILE A 104 -34.80 11.16 -24.40
CA ILE A 104 -35.47 11.22 -25.71
C ILE A 104 -35.74 12.67 -26.14
N ILE A 105 -36.17 13.53 -25.22
CA ILE A 105 -36.55 14.92 -25.53
C ILE A 105 -35.32 15.80 -25.76
N ASN A 106 -34.24 15.56 -25.02
CA ASN A 106 -33.03 16.38 -25.10
C ASN A 106 -31.77 15.50 -25.09
N PRO A 107 -31.49 14.74 -26.17
CA PRO A 107 -30.36 13.80 -26.21
C PRO A 107 -28.99 14.49 -26.10
N ASP A 108 -28.95 15.80 -26.32
CA ASP A 108 -27.77 16.65 -26.31
C ASP A 108 -27.62 17.53 -25.05
N SER A 109 -28.55 17.44 -24.10
CA SER A 109 -28.47 18.12 -22.83
C SER A 109 -27.18 17.78 -22.08
N LYS A 110 -26.72 18.66 -21.19
CA LYS A 110 -25.60 18.33 -20.31
C LYS A 110 -25.88 17.11 -19.42
N ASP A 111 -27.14 16.76 -19.15
CA ASP A 111 -27.53 15.56 -18.39
C ASP A 111 -27.54 14.27 -19.25
N THR A 112 -27.58 14.39 -20.57
CA THR A 112 -27.69 13.26 -21.52
C THR A 112 -26.40 13.01 -22.30
N LYS A 113 -25.61 14.06 -22.57
CA LYS A 113 -24.20 13.99 -22.99
C LYS A 113 -23.25 13.63 -21.84
N ASN A 114 -23.63 13.95 -20.60
CA ASN A 114 -22.97 13.43 -19.41
C ASN A 114 -23.84 12.36 -18.75
N TYR A 115 -24.12 11.25 -19.44
CA TYR A 115 -24.34 9.99 -18.72
C TYR A 115 -23.01 9.49 -18.13
N THR A 116 -22.35 10.37 -17.39
CA THR A 116 -21.40 10.08 -16.35
C THR A 116 -22.27 9.88 -15.11
N ILE A 117 -22.09 8.75 -14.43
CA ILE A 117 -22.74 8.39 -13.17
C ILE A 117 -23.01 9.65 -12.32
N PRO A 118 -24.27 9.93 -11.88
CA PRO A 118 -24.57 11.14 -11.16
C PRO A 118 -23.62 11.25 -9.97
N ASN A 119 -22.90 12.37 -9.90
CA ASN A 119 -22.11 12.74 -8.74
C ASN A 119 -23.08 12.86 -7.54
N PRO A 120 -23.06 11.93 -6.57
CA PRO A 120 -23.82 12.13 -5.36
C PRO A 120 -23.02 13.12 -4.54
N GLU A 121 -23.59 14.30 -4.24
CA GLU A 121 -23.02 15.17 -3.22
C GLU A 121 -23.21 14.54 -1.82
N LYS A 122 -22.40 13.51 -1.57
CA LYS A 122 -21.35 13.49 -0.55
C LYS A 122 -20.21 12.65 -1.13
N ILE A 123 -19.24 13.35 -1.74
CA ILE A 123 -17.82 13.08 -1.55
C ILE A 123 -17.50 11.58 -1.54
N SER A 124 -17.62 10.93 -2.70
CA SER A 124 -16.64 9.90 -3.06
C SER A 124 -15.56 10.66 -3.81
N ILE A 125 -14.73 11.44 -3.09
CA ILE A 125 -13.52 11.93 -3.73
C ILE A 125 -12.79 10.66 -4.14
N ASN A 126 -12.53 10.47 -5.44
CA ASN A 126 -11.61 9.43 -5.86
C ASN A 126 -10.38 9.59 -4.95
N PRO A 127 -9.99 8.58 -4.16
CA PRO A 127 -8.90 8.75 -3.20
C PRO A 127 -7.67 9.40 -3.86
N SER A 128 -7.43 9.11 -5.14
CA SER A 128 -6.42 9.78 -5.96
C SER A 128 -6.62 11.31 -6.10
N ASP A 129 -7.84 11.79 -6.34
CA ASP A 129 -8.16 13.23 -6.40
C ASP A 129 -8.03 13.91 -5.03
N GLU A 130 -8.37 13.21 -3.95
CA GLU A 130 -8.20 13.73 -2.59
C GLU A 130 -6.72 13.89 -2.29
N PHE A 131 -5.95 12.87 -2.64
CA PHE A 131 -4.51 12.86 -2.48
C PHE A 131 -3.86 14.00 -3.27
N ILE A 132 -4.28 14.23 -4.53
CA ILE A 132 -3.81 15.37 -5.33
C ILE A 132 -4.16 16.70 -4.68
N LYS A 133 -5.36 16.86 -4.11
CA LYS A 133 -5.76 18.09 -3.40
C LYS A 133 -4.90 18.32 -2.17
N ILE A 134 -4.63 17.27 -1.39
CA ILE A 134 -3.74 17.32 -0.22
C ILE A 134 -2.33 17.75 -0.66
N LEU A 135 -1.80 17.12 -1.71
CA LEU A 135 -0.49 17.44 -2.27
C LEU A 135 -0.35 18.91 -2.68
N ARG A 136 -1.31 19.39 -3.48
CA ARG A 136 -1.31 20.78 -3.97
C ARG A 136 -1.48 21.79 -2.85
N LYS A 137 -2.41 21.55 -1.91
CA LYS A 137 -2.67 22.46 -0.79
C LYS A 137 -1.46 22.57 0.13
N GLY A 138 -0.77 21.46 0.36
CA GLY A 138 0.41 21.41 1.21
C GLY A 138 1.72 21.77 0.50
N ASN A 139 1.69 22.07 -0.80
CA ASN A 139 2.88 22.35 -1.63
C ASN A 139 4.03 21.34 -1.39
N PHE A 140 3.67 20.06 -1.25
CA PHE A 140 4.61 19.00 -0.91
C PHE A 140 5.49 18.66 -2.12
N ASP A 141 6.81 18.59 -1.92
CA ASP A 141 7.76 18.28 -2.98
C ASP A 141 8.37 16.88 -2.86
N TYR A 142 8.09 16.15 -1.79
CA TYR A 142 8.46 14.73 -1.65
C TYR A 142 7.49 13.94 -0.77
N LEU A 143 7.50 12.62 -0.95
CA LEU A 143 6.70 11.68 -0.18
C LEU A 143 7.57 10.72 0.61
N ASP A 144 7.06 10.30 1.77
CA ASP A 144 7.65 9.28 2.62
C ASP A 144 6.64 8.16 2.85
N PHE A 145 6.83 7.04 2.16
CA PHE A 145 5.96 5.87 2.24
C PHE A 145 6.25 5.08 3.51
N GLY A 146 5.22 4.85 4.32
CA GLY A 146 5.35 4.18 5.61
C GLY A 146 6.02 5.07 6.65
N CYS A 147 5.60 6.33 6.75
CA CYS A 147 6.35 7.34 7.51
C CYS A 147 6.46 7.06 9.01
N SER A 148 5.61 6.19 9.58
CA SER A 148 5.58 5.89 11.00
C SER A 148 5.51 7.17 11.84
N LYS A 149 6.51 7.45 12.68
CA LYS A 149 6.62 8.67 13.49
C LYS A 149 7.22 9.89 12.76
N GLY A 150 7.51 9.78 11.47
CA GLY A 150 8.02 10.86 10.61
C GLY A 150 9.54 11.09 10.63
N ASN A 151 10.31 10.15 11.19
CA ASN A 151 11.78 10.28 11.23
C ASN A 151 12.42 10.44 9.84
N SER A 152 11.87 9.76 8.84
CA SER A 152 12.31 9.81 7.45
C SER A 152 12.06 11.14 6.77
N LEU A 153 10.99 11.85 7.13
CA LEU A 153 10.74 13.21 6.65
C LEU A 153 11.88 14.16 7.01
N ASN A 154 12.39 14.09 8.24
CA ASN A 154 13.44 14.99 8.74
C ASN A 154 14.77 14.80 8.00
N TRP A 155 15.25 13.55 7.91
CA TRP A 155 16.52 13.32 7.23
C TRP A 155 16.39 13.45 5.71
N SER A 156 15.23 13.18 5.12
CA SER A 156 15.00 13.44 3.69
C SER A 156 15.11 14.92 3.35
N LYS A 157 14.53 15.79 4.18
CA LYS A 157 14.69 17.25 4.06
C LYS A 157 16.18 17.65 4.07
N ARG A 158 16.91 17.16 5.07
CA ARG A 158 18.33 17.48 5.27
C ARG A 158 19.24 16.92 4.17
N LEU A 159 19.07 15.65 3.80
CA LEU A 159 19.99 14.93 2.94
C LEU A 159 19.67 15.11 1.45
N PHE A 160 18.40 15.25 1.09
CA PHE A 160 18.00 15.37 -0.32
C PHE A 160 17.53 16.76 -0.73
N GLY A 161 17.45 17.69 0.22
CA GLY A 161 17.00 19.06 -0.05
C GLY A 161 15.53 19.11 -0.46
N GLY A 162 14.71 18.24 0.12
CA GLY A 162 13.26 18.42 0.12
C GLY A 162 12.90 19.71 0.87
N LYS A 163 11.82 20.38 0.48
CA LYS A 163 11.34 21.59 1.16
C LYS A 163 10.22 21.26 2.13
N GLN A 164 9.25 20.50 1.66
CA GLN A 164 8.02 20.17 2.36
C GLN A 164 7.62 18.73 2.02
N GLY A 165 7.76 17.83 2.99
CA GLY A 165 7.42 16.41 2.81
C GLY A 165 6.06 16.09 3.39
N LEU A 166 5.39 15.10 2.79
CA LEU A 166 4.19 14.46 3.31
C LEU A 166 4.49 12.98 3.61
N GLY A 167 4.30 12.60 4.87
CA GLY A 167 4.33 11.22 5.30
C GLY A 167 3.02 10.50 5.00
N ILE A 168 3.12 9.25 4.53
CA ILE A 168 1.96 8.41 4.25
C ILE A 168 2.08 7.15 5.09
N ASP A 169 1.02 6.79 5.81
CA ASP A 169 0.94 5.52 6.53
C ASP A 169 -0.51 5.03 6.51
N ILE A 170 -0.72 3.71 6.53
CA ILE A 170 -2.07 3.13 6.61
C ILE A 170 -2.59 3.12 8.05
N ASP A 171 -1.69 3.17 9.04
CA ASP A 171 -2.04 3.14 10.46
C ASP A 171 -2.35 4.55 10.99
N PRO A 172 -3.62 4.86 11.35
CA PRO A 172 -3.99 6.17 11.88
C PRO A 172 -3.25 6.54 13.16
N LYS A 173 -2.81 5.58 13.98
CA LYS A 173 -2.04 5.84 15.20
C LYS A 173 -0.64 6.35 14.88
N LYS A 174 0.01 5.79 13.86
CA LYS A 174 1.34 6.24 13.41
C LYS A 174 1.25 7.64 12.81
N VAL A 175 0.25 7.90 11.98
CA VAL A 175 0.00 9.24 11.41
C VAL A 175 -0.20 10.28 12.51
N ALA A 176 -1.04 9.99 13.51
CA ALA A 176 -1.25 10.89 14.65
C ALA A 176 0.05 11.14 15.43
N GLN A 177 0.92 10.12 15.60
CA GLN A 177 2.23 10.29 16.22
C GLN A 177 3.16 11.19 15.40
N ALA A 178 3.22 11.01 14.07
CA ALA A 178 3.98 11.89 13.18
C ALA A 178 3.47 13.35 13.24
N GLN A 179 2.16 13.55 13.22
CA GLN A 179 1.54 14.88 13.34
C GLN A 179 1.87 15.54 14.69
N THR A 180 1.81 14.76 15.79
CA THR A 180 2.20 15.23 17.13
C THR A 180 3.68 15.62 17.20
N ALA A 181 4.54 14.92 16.45
CA ALA A 181 5.95 15.25 16.29
C ALA A 181 6.21 16.45 15.35
N GLY A 182 5.17 17.10 14.84
CA GLY A 182 5.26 18.29 13.98
C GLY A 182 5.48 17.98 12.49
N HIS A 183 5.17 16.76 12.05
CA HIS A 183 5.30 16.35 10.66
C HIS A 183 3.97 16.41 9.91
N ASN A 184 4.00 16.77 8.63
CA ASN A 184 2.85 16.59 7.77
C ASN A 184 2.72 15.10 7.44
N ALA A 185 1.61 14.50 7.84
CA ALA A 185 1.32 13.10 7.56
C ALA A 185 -0.18 12.88 7.31
N VAL A 186 -0.51 11.89 6.49
CA VAL A 186 -1.89 11.53 6.14
C VAL A 186 -2.08 10.02 6.21
N VAL A 187 -3.28 9.61 6.63
CA VAL A 187 -3.72 8.21 6.51
C VAL A 187 -4.15 7.98 5.07
N PHE A 188 -3.38 7.18 4.33
CA PHE A 188 -3.68 6.91 2.92
C PHE A 188 -3.10 5.57 2.46
N ASP A 189 -3.85 4.86 1.62
CA ASP A 189 -3.36 3.63 0.99
C ASP A 189 -2.54 3.98 -0.25
N ILE A 190 -1.26 3.63 -0.23
CA ILE A 190 -0.30 3.86 -1.32
C ILE A 190 -0.79 3.26 -2.64
N LYS A 191 -1.55 2.16 -2.62
CA LYS A 191 -2.11 1.53 -3.84
C LYS A 191 -3.07 2.46 -4.58
N ASN A 192 -3.70 3.40 -3.87
CA ASN A 192 -4.67 4.35 -4.40
C ASN A 192 -4.05 5.69 -4.85
N ILE A 193 -2.72 5.83 -4.77
CA ILE A 193 -2.01 7.02 -5.27
C ILE A 193 -2.12 7.03 -6.82
N PRO A 194 -2.40 8.19 -7.45
CA PRO A 194 -2.53 8.27 -8.90
C PRO A 194 -1.21 8.02 -9.62
N GLU A 195 -1.28 7.46 -10.82
CA GLU A 195 -0.12 7.07 -11.64
C GLU A 195 0.37 8.23 -12.52
N THR A 196 0.60 9.38 -11.90
CA THR A 196 1.09 10.58 -12.58
C THR A 196 2.18 11.25 -11.76
N LYS A 197 3.04 12.03 -12.41
CA LYS A 197 4.15 12.72 -11.75
C LYS A 197 3.61 13.81 -10.84
N LEU A 198 3.95 13.75 -9.55
CA LEU A 198 3.38 14.61 -8.51
C LEU A 198 4.43 15.28 -7.63
N VAL A 199 5.55 14.60 -7.38
CA VAL A 199 6.58 15.07 -6.43
C VAL A 199 7.97 14.87 -7.01
N ARG A 200 8.96 15.54 -6.45
CA ARG A 200 10.35 15.41 -6.89
C ARG A 200 10.90 14.03 -6.57
N PHE A 201 10.71 13.55 -5.36
CA PHE A 201 11.22 12.24 -4.97
C PHE A 201 10.34 11.55 -3.95
N THR A 202 10.49 10.23 -3.88
CA THR A 202 9.80 9.38 -2.91
C THR A 202 10.83 8.59 -2.11
N VAL A 203 10.59 8.48 -0.80
CA VAL A 203 11.41 7.70 0.13
C VAL A 203 10.60 6.52 0.63
N ILE A 204 11.21 5.34 0.59
CA ILE A 204 10.68 4.09 1.15
C ILE A 204 11.71 3.56 2.14
N SER A 205 11.56 3.89 3.42
CA SER A 205 12.54 3.54 4.45
C SER A 205 11.97 2.57 5.46
N HIS A 206 12.49 1.34 5.48
CA HIS A 206 12.08 0.29 6.41
C HIS A 206 10.57 0.00 6.34
N LEU A 207 10.01 0.01 5.12
CA LEU A 207 8.62 -0.35 4.84
C LEU A 207 8.50 -1.71 4.13
N LEU A 208 9.33 -1.97 3.12
CA LEU A 208 9.14 -3.09 2.20
C LEU A 208 9.12 -4.45 2.89
N GLN A 209 9.88 -4.59 3.99
CA GLN A 209 9.93 -5.82 4.76
C GLN A 209 8.63 -6.16 5.50
N TYR A 210 7.75 -5.17 5.70
CA TYR A 210 6.43 -5.35 6.33
C TYR A 210 5.33 -5.71 5.33
N LEU A 211 5.63 -5.70 4.02
CA LEU A 211 4.65 -6.06 2.98
C LEU A 211 4.56 -7.59 2.86
N PRO A 212 3.35 -8.15 2.67
CA PRO A 212 3.13 -9.59 2.83
C PRO A 212 3.69 -10.43 1.68
N ASN A 213 3.92 -9.86 0.51
CA ASN A 213 4.45 -10.56 -0.66
C ASN A 213 5.19 -9.61 -1.63
N GLU A 214 5.91 -10.18 -2.59
CA GLU A 214 6.69 -9.44 -3.58
C GLU A 214 5.83 -8.61 -4.55
N ASN A 215 4.58 -9.01 -4.84
CA ASN A 215 3.69 -8.22 -5.70
C ASN A 215 3.29 -6.90 -5.05
N ASP A 216 3.07 -6.89 -3.74
CA ASP A 216 2.82 -5.66 -2.99
C ASP A 216 4.04 -4.75 -2.99
N VAL A 217 5.25 -5.32 -2.89
CA VAL A 217 6.50 -4.56 -3.00
C VAL A 217 6.64 -3.95 -4.39
N LYS A 218 6.45 -4.74 -5.44
CA LYS A 218 6.44 -4.26 -6.83
C LYS A 218 5.46 -3.10 -6.98
N THR A 219 4.24 -3.26 -6.49
CA THR A 219 3.20 -2.21 -6.54
C THR A 219 3.68 -0.92 -5.88
N PHE A 220 4.27 -0.99 -4.68
CA PHE A 220 4.71 0.20 -3.95
C PHE A 220 5.90 0.89 -4.63
N VAL A 221 6.87 0.13 -5.11
CA VAL A 221 8.03 0.69 -5.83
C VAL A 221 7.60 1.26 -7.19
N GLN A 222 6.72 0.58 -7.91
CA GLN A 222 6.11 1.08 -9.14
C GLN A 222 5.39 2.40 -8.92
N LYS A 223 4.54 2.51 -7.89
CA LYS A 223 3.87 3.78 -7.54
C LYS A 223 4.88 4.89 -7.26
N ALA A 224 5.93 4.60 -6.48
CA ALA A 224 6.98 5.58 -6.20
C ALA A 224 7.68 6.07 -7.47
N CYS A 225 7.98 5.17 -8.43
CA CYS A 225 8.53 5.52 -9.72
C CYS A 225 7.54 6.35 -10.56
N GLN A 226 6.27 5.95 -10.62
CA GLN A 226 5.24 6.65 -11.40
C GLN A 226 5.02 8.10 -10.93
N ILE A 227 5.15 8.36 -9.62
CA ILE A 227 4.88 9.70 -9.06
C ILE A 227 6.08 10.62 -8.92
N SER A 228 7.30 10.08 -8.95
CA SER A 228 8.53 10.87 -8.74
C SER A 228 9.07 11.43 -10.06
N THR A 229 9.50 12.70 -10.07
CA THR A 229 10.18 13.31 -11.24
C THR A 229 11.69 13.18 -11.22
N ASP A 230 12.31 13.09 -10.04
CA ASP A 230 13.76 13.11 -9.87
C ASP A 230 14.28 11.70 -9.56
N PHE A 231 13.92 11.13 -8.41
CA PHE A 231 14.43 9.83 -7.97
C PHE A 231 13.53 9.14 -6.94
N VAL A 232 13.77 7.86 -6.70
CA VAL A 232 13.23 7.10 -5.56
C VAL A 232 14.39 6.59 -4.72
N PHE A 233 14.27 6.72 -3.39
CA PHE A 233 15.22 6.19 -2.42
C PHE A 233 14.56 5.06 -1.65
N ILE A 234 15.20 3.90 -1.61
CA ILE A 234 14.73 2.75 -0.82
C ILE A 234 15.83 2.36 0.16
N LYS A 235 15.43 2.05 1.40
CA LYS A 235 16.30 1.44 2.40
C LYS A 235 15.55 0.37 3.17
N GLN A 236 16.17 -0.79 3.33
CA GLN A 236 15.59 -1.92 4.07
C GLN A 236 16.69 -2.68 4.82
N PRO A 237 16.34 -3.60 5.73
CA PRO A 237 17.32 -4.51 6.32
C PRO A 237 18.03 -5.35 5.25
N TYR A 238 19.28 -5.72 5.52
CA TYR A 238 20.11 -6.53 4.63
C TYR A 238 19.95 -8.02 4.95
N PHE A 239 19.59 -8.84 3.96
CA PHE A 239 19.27 -10.26 4.14
C PHE A 239 20.24 -11.22 3.42
N ASP A 240 21.15 -10.71 2.59
CA ASP A 240 22.03 -11.53 1.76
C ASP A 240 23.06 -12.35 2.56
N ALA A 241 23.32 -11.98 3.82
CA ALA A 241 24.28 -12.68 4.69
C ALA A 241 23.65 -13.77 5.58
N ASP A 242 22.33 -13.99 5.53
CA ASP A 242 21.67 -14.90 6.49
C ASP A 242 22.23 -16.32 6.44
N GLY A 243 22.42 -16.90 5.25
CA GLY A 243 23.02 -18.22 5.11
C GLY A 243 24.43 -18.32 5.69
N TYR A 244 25.26 -17.29 5.49
CA TYR A 244 26.62 -17.21 6.05
C TYR A 244 26.59 -17.09 7.57
N LEU A 245 25.71 -16.24 8.12
CA LEU A 245 25.58 -16.06 9.57
C LEU A 245 25.09 -17.35 10.24
N PHE A 246 24.13 -18.05 9.63
CA PHE A 246 23.59 -19.31 10.16
C PHE A 246 24.67 -20.39 10.27
N GLN A 247 25.54 -20.51 9.28
CA GLN A 247 26.70 -21.42 9.31
C GLN A 247 27.64 -21.15 10.50
N ASN A 248 27.66 -19.91 10.99
CA ASN A 248 28.48 -19.47 12.12
C ASN A 248 27.71 -19.43 13.45
N GLY A 249 26.49 -19.98 13.50
CA GLY A 249 25.65 -19.97 14.69
C GLY A 249 25.14 -18.59 15.08
N LEU A 250 25.06 -17.66 14.13
CA LEU A 250 24.65 -16.28 14.31
C LEU A 250 23.43 -15.94 13.44
N LYS A 251 22.73 -14.87 13.79
CA LYS A 251 21.71 -14.24 12.95
C LYS A 251 21.67 -12.74 13.21
N LEU A 252 21.24 -11.93 12.24
CA LEU A 252 20.84 -10.56 12.53
C LEU A 252 19.51 -10.63 13.30
N PHE A 253 19.32 -9.76 14.29
CA PHE A 253 18.13 -9.87 15.16
C PHE A 253 16.81 -9.71 14.40
N PHE A 254 16.83 -9.13 13.20
CA PHE A 254 15.66 -8.90 12.36
C PHE A 254 15.40 -10.01 11.33
N SER A 255 16.33 -10.96 11.15
CA SER A 255 16.21 -12.04 10.15
C SER A 255 15.10 -13.04 10.46
N ASP A 256 14.52 -13.01 11.66
CA ASP A 256 13.43 -13.89 12.08
C ASP A 256 12.29 -13.14 12.76
N TRP A 257 12.12 -11.85 12.44
CA TRP A 257 10.96 -11.09 12.90
C TRP A 257 9.69 -11.56 12.21
N THR A 258 8.70 -12.00 12.99
CA THR A 258 7.41 -12.49 12.51
C THR A 258 6.61 -11.42 11.78
N LYS A 259 6.86 -10.14 12.13
CA LYS A 259 6.22 -8.98 11.51
C LYS A 259 6.91 -8.51 10.23
N GLN A 260 8.02 -9.15 9.82
CA GLN A 260 8.74 -8.81 8.60
C GLN A 260 8.70 -9.98 7.61
N PRO A 261 7.54 -10.26 7.00
CA PRO A 261 7.36 -11.43 6.13
C PRO A 261 8.17 -11.35 4.83
N ASN A 262 8.67 -10.16 4.47
CA ASN A 262 9.45 -9.97 3.26
C ASN A 262 10.94 -9.72 3.58
N GLN A 263 11.78 -10.61 3.07
CA GLN A 263 13.23 -10.63 3.26
C GLN A 263 13.99 -10.53 1.92
N MET A 264 13.53 -9.67 1.01
CA MET A 264 14.15 -9.48 -0.29
C MET A 264 15.67 -9.21 -0.18
N THR A 265 16.44 -10.02 -0.88
CA THR A 265 17.89 -9.88 -1.02
C THR A 265 18.25 -8.83 -2.08
N THR A 266 19.54 -8.50 -2.22
CA THR A 266 20.00 -7.66 -3.34
C THR A 266 19.65 -8.27 -4.71
N LEU A 267 19.62 -9.61 -4.83
CA LEU A 267 19.19 -10.28 -6.06
C LEU A 267 17.71 -10.03 -6.37
N SER A 268 16.83 -10.17 -5.38
CA SER A 268 15.39 -9.90 -5.54
C SER A 268 15.15 -8.44 -5.93
N LEU A 269 15.86 -7.49 -5.29
CA LEU A 269 15.79 -6.07 -5.63
C LEU A 269 16.31 -5.80 -7.05
N PHE A 270 17.42 -6.43 -7.45
CA PHE A 270 17.95 -6.32 -8.82
C PHE A 270 16.93 -6.80 -9.86
N GLN A 271 16.30 -7.95 -9.64
CA GLN A 271 15.30 -8.50 -10.56
C GLN A 271 14.11 -7.56 -10.70
N LEU A 272 13.60 -7.03 -9.58
CA LEU A 272 12.52 -6.04 -9.57
C LEU A 272 12.91 -4.75 -10.32
N MET A 273 14.08 -4.19 -10.01
CA MET A 273 14.52 -2.95 -10.66
C MET A 273 14.73 -3.13 -12.17
N ARG A 274 15.27 -4.27 -12.59
CA ARG A 274 15.42 -4.63 -14.01
C ARG A 274 14.06 -4.74 -14.70
N GLU A 275 13.08 -5.37 -14.06
CA GLU A 275 11.72 -5.45 -14.59
C GLU A 275 11.11 -4.06 -14.76
N LEU A 276 11.15 -3.21 -13.74
CA LEU A 276 10.62 -1.84 -13.82
C LEU A 276 11.39 -0.96 -14.85
N LYS A 277 12.70 -1.20 -15.04
CA LYS A 277 13.49 -0.57 -16.13
C LYS A 277 12.97 -1.01 -17.50
N ASN A 278 12.71 -2.31 -17.69
CA ASN A 278 12.19 -2.85 -18.94
C ASN A 278 10.76 -2.37 -19.24
N GLU A 279 9.95 -2.11 -18.20
CA GLU A 279 8.63 -1.47 -18.31
C GLU A 279 8.72 0.04 -18.59
N GLY A 280 9.92 0.62 -18.62
CA GLY A 280 10.14 2.05 -18.90
C GLY A 280 9.77 2.98 -17.73
N LEU A 281 9.60 2.44 -16.52
CA LEU A 281 9.18 3.22 -15.34
C LEU A 281 10.33 3.95 -14.65
N LEU A 282 11.57 3.55 -14.93
CA LEU A 282 12.79 4.18 -14.43
C LEU A 282 13.88 4.21 -15.50
N HIS A 283 14.87 5.07 -15.34
CA HIS A 283 15.98 5.20 -16.28
C HIS A 283 17.20 4.38 -15.84
N GLU A 284 17.65 4.60 -14.60
CA GLU A 284 18.83 3.95 -14.02
C GLU A 284 18.56 3.58 -12.56
N PHE A 285 19.30 2.62 -12.04
CA PHE A 285 19.26 2.29 -10.61
C PHE A 285 20.62 1.75 -10.13
N SER A 286 20.81 1.79 -8.82
CA SER A 286 21.97 1.21 -8.16
C SER A 286 21.61 0.60 -6.81
N ILE A 287 22.38 -0.40 -6.38
CA ILE A 287 22.15 -1.17 -5.15
C ILE A 287 23.44 -1.15 -4.33
N HIS A 288 23.31 -0.87 -3.03
CA HIS A 288 24.43 -0.62 -2.14
C HIS A 288 24.25 -1.26 -0.76
N GLY A 289 25.36 -1.56 -0.12
CA GLY A 289 25.44 -1.93 1.29
C GLY A 289 25.71 -0.71 2.16
N LYS A 290 25.10 -0.67 3.35
CA LYS A 290 25.30 0.40 4.34
C LYS A 290 25.48 -0.14 5.76
N LYS A 291 26.36 0.54 6.52
CA LYS A 291 26.78 0.20 7.88
C LYS A 291 27.32 -1.24 7.93
N PRO A 292 28.59 -1.44 7.52
CA PRO A 292 29.19 -2.76 7.55
C PRO A 292 29.26 -3.28 8.99
N ILE A 293 28.98 -4.56 9.14
CA ILE A 293 29.10 -5.29 10.40
C ILE A 293 30.35 -6.16 10.24
N LEU A 294 31.41 -5.83 10.98
CA LEU A 294 32.74 -6.40 10.73
C LEU A 294 33.03 -7.69 11.51
N SER A 295 32.25 -7.96 12.55
CA SER A 295 32.47 -9.13 13.42
C SER A 295 31.21 -9.53 14.20
N SER A 296 31.27 -10.71 14.81
CA SER A 296 30.23 -11.26 15.67
C SER A 296 29.95 -10.45 16.94
N ASP A 297 30.85 -9.54 17.33
CA ASP A 297 30.72 -8.71 18.51
C ASP A 297 29.69 -7.58 18.33
N ASP A 298 29.27 -7.30 17.10
CA ASP A 298 28.31 -6.26 16.81
C ASP A 298 26.94 -6.55 17.47
N LYS A 299 26.37 -5.54 18.12
CA LYS A 299 25.09 -5.65 18.85
C LYS A 299 23.89 -6.01 17.97
N HIS A 300 23.98 -5.90 16.65
CA HIS A 300 22.87 -6.28 15.76
C HIS A 300 22.81 -7.80 15.53
N LEU A 301 23.84 -8.53 15.92
CA LEU A 301 23.89 -9.99 15.82
C LEU A 301 23.49 -10.68 17.11
N GLN A 302 22.81 -11.81 16.97
CA GLN A 302 22.45 -12.71 18.05
C GLN A 302 22.96 -14.12 17.80
N SER A 303 22.93 -14.95 18.85
CA SER A 303 23.01 -16.39 18.72
C SER A 303 21.85 -16.88 17.86
N ILE A 304 22.09 -17.86 16.99
CA ILE A 304 21.03 -18.50 16.19
C ILE A 304 19.91 -19.06 17.09
N ASN A 305 20.28 -19.50 18.30
CA ASN A 305 19.38 -20.08 19.30
C ASN A 305 18.63 -19.03 20.14
N ALA A 306 18.87 -17.74 19.93
CA ALA A 306 18.08 -16.72 20.62
C ALA A 306 16.60 -16.83 20.18
N PRO A 307 15.64 -16.46 21.04
CA PRO A 307 14.24 -16.40 20.61
C PRO A 307 14.05 -15.54 19.37
N ILE A 308 12.95 -15.72 18.66
CA ILE A 308 12.55 -14.83 17.55
C ILE A 308 12.06 -13.48 18.09
N ASP A 309 11.84 -12.50 17.20
CA ASP A 309 11.29 -11.17 17.55
C ASP A 309 12.12 -10.40 18.59
N GLN A 310 13.44 -10.57 18.58
CA GLN A 310 14.35 -9.89 19.51
C GLN A 310 14.96 -8.60 18.92
N HIS A 311 15.54 -7.78 19.79
CA HIS A 311 16.21 -6.54 19.40
C HIS A 311 17.74 -6.68 19.47
N HIS A 312 18.46 -5.58 19.63
CA HIS A 312 19.91 -5.61 19.82
C HIS A 312 20.32 -6.60 20.92
N PHE A 313 21.44 -7.29 20.71
CA PHE A 313 22.01 -8.20 21.69
C PHE A 313 22.24 -7.49 23.02
N ASP A 314 21.74 -8.10 24.08
CA ASP A 314 21.84 -7.68 25.46
C ASP A 314 22.31 -8.91 26.25
N PRO A 315 23.55 -8.92 26.76
CA PRO A 315 24.10 -10.08 27.45
C PRO A 315 23.36 -10.42 28.74
N SER A 316 22.54 -9.52 29.30
CA SER A 316 21.72 -9.84 30.46
C SER A 316 20.41 -10.56 30.11
N LYS A 317 20.03 -10.60 28.82
CA LYS A 317 18.74 -11.14 28.36
C LYS A 317 18.89 -12.29 27.37
N HIS A 318 19.94 -12.28 26.56
CA HIS A 318 20.12 -13.24 25.48
C HIS A 318 21.21 -14.26 25.79
N SER A 319 21.02 -15.47 25.28
CA SER A 319 22.01 -16.53 25.33
C SER A 319 23.34 -16.06 24.71
N PRO A 320 24.49 -16.54 25.21
CA PRO A 320 25.78 -16.24 24.62
C PRO A 320 25.80 -16.54 23.12
N LYS A 321 26.50 -15.69 22.38
CA LYS A 321 26.79 -15.86 20.95
C LYS A 321 28.28 -16.01 20.75
N THR A 322 28.69 -16.55 19.61
CA THR A 322 30.09 -16.54 19.18
C THR A 322 30.65 -15.12 19.23
N GLN A 323 31.80 -14.93 19.88
CA GLN A 323 32.49 -13.63 20.03
C GLN A 323 33.83 -13.65 19.30
N GLY A 324 34.29 -12.47 18.87
CA GLY A 324 35.58 -12.28 18.22
C GLY A 324 35.69 -12.87 16.80
N LEU A 325 34.63 -13.43 16.22
CA LEU A 325 34.63 -13.92 14.85
C LEU A 325 34.59 -12.73 13.89
N LYS A 326 35.65 -12.57 13.10
CA LYS A 326 35.69 -11.59 12.00
C LYS A 326 35.01 -12.18 10.78
N PHE A 327 34.26 -11.34 10.05
CA PHE A 327 33.56 -11.82 8.86
C PHE A 327 34.41 -11.68 7.60
N GLU A 328 34.44 -12.77 6.83
CA GLU A 328 35.05 -12.82 5.50
C GLU A 328 34.01 -12.55 4.40
N PHE A 329 32.74 -12.79 4.71
CA PHE A 329 31.62 -12.43 3.84
C PHE A 329 31.12 -11.02 4.17
N PRO A 330 30.76 -10.19 3.18
CA PRO A 330 30.21 -8.86 3.43
C PRO A 330 28.86 -8.92 4.18
N VAL A 331 28.85 -8.43 5.42
CA VAL A 331 27.64 -8.27 6.24
C VAL A 331 27.36 -6.79 6.41
N PHE A 332 26.14 -6.37 6.09
CA PHE A 332 25.67 -5.01 6.27
C PHE A 332 24.44 -4.98 7.15
N TYR A 333 24.15 -3.83 7.74
CA TYR A 333 22.90 -3.62 8.46
C TYR A 333 21.74 -3.27 7.49
N GLU A 334 22.04 -2.55 6.42
CA GLU A 334 21.04 -1.99 5.51
C GLU A 334 21.42 -2.22 4.04
N THR A 335 20.43 -2.58 3.22
CA THR A 335 20.48 -2.44 1.76
C THR A 335 19.89 -1.09 1.38
N VAL A 336 20.52 -0.41 0.43
CA VAL A 336 20.07 0.88 -0.12
C VAL A 336 19.91 0.74 -1.63
N VAL A 337 18.76 1.16 -2.15
CA VAL A 337 18.51 1.25 -3.60
C VAL A 337 18.25 2.70 -3.96
N MET A 338 18.92 3.18 -5.00
CA MET A 338 18.63 4.46 -5.63
C MET A 338 18.07 4.22 -7.02
N ILE A 339 16.98 4.91 -7.35
CA ILE A 339 16.34 4.83 -8.65
C ILE A 339 16.29 6.22 -9.27
N SER A 340 16.81 6.36 -10.47
CA SER A 340 16.80 7.58 -11.27
C SER A 340 15.63 7.62 -12.23
N MET A 341 14.92 8.74 -12.26
CA MET A 341 13.93 9.03 -13.28
C MET A 341 14.62 9.59 -14.53
N SER A 342 13.90 9.61 -15.66
CA SER A 342 14.45 10.09 -16.94
C SER A 342 15.02 11.51 -16.82
N GLY A 343 16.25 11.71 -17.32
CA GLY A 343 16.95 13.00 -17.30
C GLY A 343 17.53 13.40 -15.93
N VAL A 344 17.47 12.55 -14.91
CA VAL A 344 17.97 12.86 -13.57
C VAL A 344 18.90 11.76 -13.06
N SER A 345 20.17 12.10 -12.80
CA SER A 345 21.09 11.20 -12.10
C SER A 345 20.97 11.36 -10.58
N HIS A 346 20.75 10.26 -9.88
CA HIS A 346 20.71 10.22 -8.42
C HIS A 346 22.10 10.27 -7.77
N TYR A 347 23.18 10.11 -8.54
CA TYR A 347 24.55 10.01 -8.02
C TYR A 347 24.98 11.25 -7.23
N LYS A 348 24.45 12.43 -7.60
CA LYS A 348 24.66 13.69 -6.87
C LYS A 348 24.23 13.61 -5.38
N HIS A 349 23.36 12.67 -5.03
CA HIS A 349 22.89 12.46 -3.67
C HIS A 349 23.80 11.58 -2.81
N PHE A 350 24.71 10.79 -3.40
CA PHE A 350 25.66 9.97 -2.61
C PHE A 350 26.65 10.80 -1.80
N LYS A 351 26.99 12.02 -2.25
CA LYS A 351 27.78 12.96 -1.44
C LYS A 351 27.11 13.29 -0.11
N LYS A 352 25.77 13.25 -0.06
CA LYS A 352 24.97 13.58 1.13
C LYS A 352 24.51 12.32 1.88
N PHE A 353 24.42 11.19 1.20
CA PHE A 353 24.13 9.89 1.78
C PHE A 353 25.20 8.88 1.32
N PRO A 354 26.39 8.86 1.94
CA PRO A 354 27.43 7.94 1.54
C PRO A 354 27.00 6.51 1.82
N THR A 355 27.27 5.60 0.89
CA THR A 355 27.12 4.15 1.04
C THR A 355 28.50 3.53 1.26
N ASP A 356 28.53 2.32 1.81
CA ASP A 356 29.77 1.67 2.25
C ASP A 356 30.28 0.64 1.22
N ALA A 357 29.39 0.10 0.39
CA ALA A 357 29.72 -0.75 -0.75
C ALA A 357 28.71 -0.57 -1.87
N THR A 358 29.15 -0.75 -3.12
CA THR A 358 28.28 -0.80 -4.30
C THR A 358 28.21 -2.24 -4.80
N PHE A 359 27.01 -2.79 -4.91
CA PHE A 359 26.77 -4.13 -5.44
C PHE A 359 26.42 -4.10 -6.93
N PHE A 360 25.72 -3.05 -7.37
CA PHE A 360 25.28 -2.92 -8.75
C PHE A 360 25.04 -1.47 -9.15
N GLU A 361 25.38 -1.13 -10.39
CA GLU A 361 25.06 0.14 -11.05
C GLU A 361 24.56 -0.15 -12.48
N SER A 362 23.39 0.35 -12.85
CA SER A 362 22.78 -0.04 -14.13
C SER A 362 23.43 0.58 -15.36
N TRP A 363 24.28 1.59 -15.18
CA TRP A 363 25.00 2.30 -16.26
C TRP A 363 26.42 1.75 -16.47
N SER A 364 26.90 0.84 -15.62
CA SER A 364 28.22 0.22 -15.78
C SER A 364 28.20 -0.98 -16.71
N VAL A 365 27.05 -1.29 -17.33
CA VAL A 365 26.79 -2.49 -18.12
C VAL A 365 26.38 -2.15 -19.56
N ASP A 366 26.35 -0.85 -19.90
CA ASP A 366 26.02 -0.34 -21.24
C ASP A 366 27.28 -0.02 -22.07
#